data_AF-A0A519QJA3-F1
#
_entry.id   AF-A0A519QJA3-F1
#
_cell.length_a   1.000
_cell.length_b   1.000
_cell.length_c   1.000
_cell.angle_alpha   90.00
_cell.angle_beta   90.00
_cell.angle_gamma   90.00
#
_symmetry.space_group_name_H-M   'P 1'
#
loop_
_entity.id
_entity.type
_entity.pdbx_description
1 polymer ?
#
loop_
_entity_poly.entity_id
_entity_poly.type
_entity_poly.pdbx_seq_one_letter_code
_entity_poly.pdbx_strand_id
1 'polypeptide(L)'
;MPYIDSKYPTQPYKMLIGHSFGGLMVINALINHTKLFNAYIAIDPSMFWDNLKFLNDTKKGLANKEFNGTTLYVGVAKTLDQHVDIKKILKDTTVETRGMRSILEMDHFIKTRKPKGLRYASKYYENDTHNSVPLIAAYDALRYIFADYEFKLENSDVLDSTVALAEKFRLRYQKISNLFGYEVKPPETEINMFGYRFLQRKQFKKAEGFFKLNMSNYPESFNVYDSYGDFYVAIGDKAKAIEKFKKALSIKENKD
;
A
#
# COMPACT_ATOMS: atom_id res chain seq x y z
N MET A 1 -15.79 -0.26 11.51
CA MET A 1 -17.00 -1.06 11.25
C MET A 1 -17.34 -1.73 12.57
N PRO A 2 -18.21 -1.13 13.41
CA PRO A 2 -18.25 -1.42 14.84
C PRO A 2 -18.37 -2.90 15.19
N TYR A 3 -19.22 -3.66 14.48
CA TYR A 3 -19.39 -5.09 14.72
C TYR A 3 -18.09 -5.87 14.47
N ILE A 4 -17.43 -5.69 13.31
CA ILE A 4 -16.18 -6.39 12.99
C ILE A 4 -15.04 -5.94 13.90
N ASP A 5 -14.91 -4.63 14.13
CA ASP A 5 -13.88 -4.04 14.99
C ASP A 5 -14.01 -4.55 16.45
N SER A 6 -15.22 -4.95 16.89
CA SER A 6 -15.46 -5.54 18.22
C SER A 6 -15.18 -7.05 18.32
N LYS A 7 -15.14 -7.75 17.19
CA LYS A 7 -15.01 -9.22 17.14
C LYS A 7 -13.61 -9.69 16.77
N TYR A 8 -12.84 -8.83 16.12
CA TYR A 8 -11.52 -9.17 15.60
C TYR A 8 -10.53 -8.03 15.89
N PRO A 9 -9.23 -8.33 16.05
CA PRO A 9 -8.18 -7.32 16.20
C PRO A 9 -7.90 -6.65 14.86
N THR A 10 -8.85 -5.85 14.37
CA THR A 10 -8.73 -5.16 13.09
C THR A 10 -7.74 -4.00 13.16
N GLN A 11 -7.02 -3.79 12.06
CA GLN A 11 -6.23 -2.58 11.85
C GLN A 11 -7.09 -1.46 11.25
N PRO A 12 -6.71 -0.17 11.40
CA PRO A 12 -7.55 0.95 10.98
C PRO A 12 -7.66 1.11 9.46
N TYR A 13 -6.73 0.54 8.68
CA TYR A 13 -6.76 0.63 7.22
C TYR A 13 -7.85 -0.24 6.62
N LYS A 14 -8.86 0.40 6.05
CA LYS A 14 -10.08 -0.24 5.53
C LYS A 14 -10.17 -0.06 4.02
N MET A 15 -10.58 -1.10 3.31
CA MET A 15 -10.78 -1.07 1.87
C MET A 15 -12.21 -1.50 1.52
N LEU A 16 -12.76 -0.90 0.46
CA LEU A 16 -14.03 -1.32 -0.14
C LEU A 16 -13.79 -1.71 -1.61
N ILE A 17 -14.15 -2.94 -1.97
CA ILE A 17 -14.04 -3.47 -3.33
C ILE A 17 -15.44 -3.82 -3.80
N GLY A 18 -15.80 -3.42 -5.01
CA GLY A 18 -17.08 -3.75 -5.61
C GLY A 18 -17.02 -3.80 -7.12
N HIS A 19 -17.78 -4.73 -7.68
CA HIS A 19 -17.91 -4.96 -9.12
C HIS A 19 -19.32 -4.61 -9.60
N SER A 20 -19.45 -4.06 -10.82
CA SER A 20 -20.75 -3.72 -11.42
C SER A 20 -21.54 -2.73 -10.53
N PHE A 21 -22.73 -3.09 -10.06
CA PHE A 21 -23.47 -2.32 -9.05
C PHE A 21 -22.75 -2.21 -7.70
N GLY A 22 -21.92 -3.18 -7.33
CA GLY A 22 -20.99 -3.03 -6.21
C GLY A 22 -19.96 -1.94 -6.47
N GLY A 23 -19.50 -1.79 -7.71
CA GLY A 23 -18.62 -0.69 -8.14
C GLY A 23 -19.33 0.66 -8.07
N LEU A 24 -20.60 0.74 -8.46
CA LEU A 24 -21.46 1.92 -8.25
C LEU A 24 -21.50 2.30 -6.76
N MET A 25 -21.71 1.31 -5.87
CA MET A 25 -21.73 1.52 -4.43
C MET A 25 -20.37 2.00 -3.90
N VAL A 26 -19.25 1.49 -4.42
CA VAL A 26 -17.90 1.97 -4.08
C VAL A 26 -17.75 3.45 -4.40
N ILE A 27 -18.15 3.87 -5.61
CA ILE A 27 -18.09 5.28 -6.01
C ILE A 27 -19.03 6.13 -5.17
N ASN A 28 -20.22 5.62 -4.84
CA ASN A 28 -21.17 6.30 -3.95
C ASN A 28 -20.58 6.51 -2.55
N ALA A 29 -19.97 5.47 -1.98
CA ALA A 29 -19.28 5.56 -0.69
C ALA A 29 -18.09 6.51 -0.73
N LEU A 30 -17.33 6.56 -1.83
CA LEU A 30 -16.24 7.51 -2.01
C LEU A 30 -16.73 8.96 -1.96
N ILE A 31 -17.81 9.28 -2.69
CA ILE A 31 -18.30 10.66 -2.79
C ILE A 31 -19.13 11.08 -1.59
N ASN A 32 -19.82 10.17 -0.88
CA ASN A 32 -20.72 10.52 0.23
C ASN A 32 -20.14 10.20 1.62
N HIS A 33 -19.25 9.21 1.71
CA HIS A 33 -18.66 8.72 2.96
C HIS A 33 -17.14 8.53 2.81
N THR A 34 -16.45 9.54 2.28
CA THR A 34 -15.04 9.52 1.84
C THR A 34 -14.02 8.99 2.86
N LYS A 35 -14.31 9.11 4.15
CA LYS A 35 -13.41 8.67 5.25
C LYS A 35 -13.83 7.36 5.89
N LEU A 36 -14.84 6.69 5.35
CA LEU A 36 -15.26 5.37 5.82
C LEU A 36 -14.24 4.29 5.46
N PHE A 37 -13.54 4.46 4.33
CA PHE A 37 -12.47 3.59 3.85
C PHE A 37 -11.24 4.43 3.44
N ASN A 38 -10.07 3.81 3.48
CA ASN A 38 -8.81 4.39 3.02
C ASN A 38 -8.61 4.16 1.52
N ALA A 39 -9.06 3.00 1.02
CA ALA A 39 -9.00 2.64 -0.40
C ALA A 39 -10.35 2.16 -0.93
N TYR A 40 -10.66 2.60 -2.15
CA TYR A 40 -11.87 2.30 -2.89
C TYR A 40 -11.46 1.64 -4.20
N ILE A 41 -11.97 0.44 -4.48
CA ILE A 41 -11.70 -0.30 -5.72
C ILE A 41 -13.03 -0.51 -6.44
N ALA A 42 -13.25 0.24 -7.50
CA ALA A 42 -14.44 0.16 -8.33
C ALA A 42 -14.11 -0.61 -9.61
N ILE A 43 -14.66 -1.81 -9.74
CA ILE A 43 -14.41 -2.71 -10.87
C ILE A 43 -15.61 -2.64 -11.81
N ASP A 44 -15.37 -2.17 -13.02
CA ASP A 44 -16.36 -1.98 -14.08
C ASP A 44 -17.70 -1.39 -13.56
N PRO A 45 -17.64 -0.23 -12.87
CA PRO A 45 -18.78 0.30 -12.12
C PRO A 45 -19.92 0.72 -13.06
N SER A 46 -21.18 0.45 -12.68
CA SER A 46 -22.38 0.75 -13.49
C SER A 46 -22.75 2.25 -13.54
N MET A 47 -21.81 3.12 -13.92
CA MET A 47 -21.94 4.59 -13.88
C MET A 47 -23.05 5.16 -14.78
N PHE A 48 -23.55 4.36 -15.73
CA PHE A 48 -24.68 4.68 -16.60
C PHE A 48 -26.04 4.67 -15.89
N TRP A 49 -26.11 4.12 -14.67
CA TRP A 49 -27.34 3.98 -13.90
C TRP A 49 -28.08 5.31 -13.73
N ASP A 50 -29.41 5.22 -13.68
CA ASP A 50 -30.34 6.36 -13.62
C ASP A 50 -30.04 7.42 -14.69
N ASN A 51 -29.92 6.94 -15.94
CA ASN A 51 -29.70 7.76 -17.13
C ASN A 51 -28.53 8.75 -16.98
N LEU A 52 -27.37 8.27 -16.50
CA LEU A 52 -26.15 9.06 -16.25
C LEU A 52 -26.25 10.10 -15.12
N LYS A 53 -27.37 10.16 -14.38
CA LYS A 53 -27.51 11.06 -13.23
C LYS A 53 -26.40 10.81 -12.21
N PHE A 54 -26.13 9.54 -11.89
CA PHE A 54 -25.10 9.18 -10.92
C PHE A 54 -23.69 9.61 -11.34
N LEU A 55 -23.34 9.46 -12.62
CA LEU A 55 -22.09 9.97 -13.16
C LEU A 55 -21.96 11.49 -12.98
N ASN A 56 -23.03 12.23 -13.29
CA ASN A 56 -23.04 13.68 -13.14
C ASN A 56 -22.88 14.12 -11.68
N ASP A 57 -23.57 13.45 -10.75
CA ASP A 57 -23.45 13.75 -9.33
C ASP A 57 -22.09 13.34 -8.77
N THR A 58 -21.51 12.25 -9.26
CA THR A 58 -20.13 11.82 -8.96
C THR A 58 -19.12 12.90 -9.37
N LYS A 59 -19.23 13.46 -10.57
CA LYS A 59 -18.35 14.54 -11.04
C LYS A 59 -18.44 15.79 -10.16
N LYS A 60 -19.64 16.17 -9.72
CA LYS A 60 -19.84 17.28 -8.77
C LYS A 60 -19.16 16.97 -7.42
N GLY A 61 -19.35 15.75 -6.90
CA GLY A 61 -18.72 15.30 -5.66
C GLY A 61 -17.19 15.34 -5.73
N LEU A 62 -16.62 14.87 -6.84
CA LEU A 62 -15.17 14.89 -7.08
C LEU A 62 -14.60 16.32 -7.23
N ALA A 63 -15.39 17.27 -7.74
CA ALA A 63 -14.95 18.66 -7.90
C ALA A 63 -14.95 19.44 -6.58
N ASN A 64 -15.83 19.09 -5.64
CA ASN A 64 -16.14 19.93 -4.47
C ASN A 64 -15.58 19.38 -3.15
N LYS A 65 -14.78 18.31 -3.17
CA LYS A 65 -14.30 17.63 -1.96
C LYS A 65 -12.78 17.40 -2.00
N GLU A 66 -12.21 17.26 -0.80
CA GLU A 66 -10.83 16.81 -0.61
C GLU A 66 -10.79 15.33 -0.23
N PHE A 67 -9.79 14.64 -0.76
CA PHE A 67 -9.63 13.20 -0.67
C PHE A 67 -8.32 12.82 0.03
N ASN A 68 -7.80 13.68 0.93
CA ASN A 68 -6.49 13.48 1.57
C ASN A 68 -6.35 12.09 2.22
N GLY A 69 -5.36 11.30 1.80
CA GLY A 69 -5.16 9.94 2.28
C GLY A 69 -6.14 8.90 1.73
N THR A 70 -6.92 9.25 0.70
CA THR A 70 -7.87 8.35 0.04
C THR A 70 -7.30 7.87 -1.29
N THR A 71 -7.37 6.56 -1.53
CA THR A 71 -6.97 5.93 -2.79
C THR A 71 -8.21 5.44 -3.56
N LEU A 72 -8.25 5.66 -4.86
CA LEU A 72 -9.25 5.09 -5.77
C LEU A 72 -8.54 4.33 -6.89
N TYR A 73 -8.95 3.09 -7.12
CA TYR A 73 -8.61 2.31 -8.30
C TYR A 73 -9.87 1.99 -9.12
N VAL A 74 -9.80 2.20 -10.44
CA VAL A 74 -10.90 1.89 -11.37
C VAL A 74 -10.46 0.86 -12.41
N GLY A 75 -11.10 -0.31 -12.40
CA GLY A 75 -10.98 -1.28 -13.48
C GLY A 75 -12.06 -1.08 -14.53
N VAL A 76 -11.70 -1.13 -15.82
CA VAL A 76 -12.64 -1.00 -16.94
C VAL A 76 -12.53 -2.23 -17.83
N ALA A 77 -13.60 -2.99 -17.98
CA ALA A 77 -13.61 -4.18 -18.84
C ALA A 77 -13.83 -3.82 -20.30
N LYS A 78 -13.50 -4.73 -21.21
CA LYS A 78 -13.98 -4.74 -22.59
C LYS A 78 -15.40 -5.33 -22.63
N THR A 79 -16.41 -4.46 -22.58
CA THR A 79 -17.82 -4.89 -22.62
C THR A 79 -18.36 -5.16 -24.03
N LEU A 80 -17.55 -5.00 -25.08
CA LEU A 80 -17.96 -5.22 -26.47
C LEU A 80 -17.21 -6.42 -27.05
N ASP A 81 -17.92 -7.33 -27.72
CA ASP A 81 -17.33 -8.55 -28.31
C ASP A 81 -16.37 -8.25 -29.46
N GLN A 82 -16.41 -7.07 -30.05
CA GLN A 82 -15.60 -6.70 -31.21
C GLN A 82 -14.31 -5.97 -30.81
N HIS A 83 -13.26 -6.08 -31.64
CA HIS A 83 -12.05 -5.26 -31.57
C HIS A 83 -12.35 -3.81 -31.99
N VAL A 84 -13.14 -3.11 -31.18
CA VAL A 84 -13.46 -1.70 -31.38
C VAL A 84 -12.39 -0.86 -30.69
N ASP A 85 -11.76 0.03 -31.45
CA ASP A 85 -10.85 1.05 -30.90
C ASP A 85 -11.58 1.91 -29.86
N ILE A 86 -10.98 2.07 -28.67
CA ILE A 86 -11.49 2.92 -27.58
C ILE A 86 -11.85 4.32 -28.08
N LYS A 87 -11.09 4.88 -29.04
CA LYS A 87 -11.38 6.19 -29.63
C LYS A 87 -12.72 6.23 -30.38
N LYS A 88 -13.13 5.10 -30.98
CA LYS A 88 -14.45 4.98 -31.62
C LYS A 88 -15.54 4.86 -30.56
N ILE A 89 -15.29 4.08 -29.50
CA ILE A 89 -16.24 3.93 -28.38
C ILE A 89 -16.54 5.28 -27.74
N LEU A 90 -15.53 6.13 -27.51
CA LEU A 90 -15.74 7.47 -26.93
C LEU A 90 -16.62 8.39 -27.78
N LYS A 91 -16.72 8.15 -29.10
CA LYS A 91 -17.54 8.94 -30.03
C LYS A 91 -18.90 8.32 -30.32
N ASP A 92 -19.14 7.11 -29.84
CA ASP A 92 -20.41 6.42 -30.02
C ASP A 92 -21.52 7.04 -29.15
N THR A 93 -22.77 6.89 -29.57
CA THR A 93 -23.98 7.39 -28.91
C THR A 93 -24.98 6.29 -28.56
N THR A 94 -24.72 5.05 -28.99
CA THR A 94 -25.61 3.90 -28.78
C THR A 94 -25.74 3.50 -27.30
N VAL A 95 -26.79 2.74 -26.97
CA VAL A 95 -27.07 2.28 -25.59
C VAL A 95 -26.05 1.22 -25.16
N GLU A 96 -25.61 0.42 -26.12
CA GLU A 96 -24.69 -0.71 -26.01
C GLU A 96 -23.34 -0.27 -25.43
N THR A 97 -22.83 0.88 -25.84
CA THR A 97 -21.54 1.41 -25.35
C THR A 97 -21.69 2.33 -24.14
N ARG A 98 -22.91 2.68 -23.74
CA ARG A 98 -23.17 3.66 -22.67
C ARG A 98 -22.49 3.27 -21.36
N GLY A 99 -22.49 1.97 -21.02
CA GLY A 99 -21.83 1.45 -19.83
C GLY A 99 -20.35 1.81 -19.79
N MET A 100 -19.59 1.33 -20.77
CA MET A 100 -18.15 1.62 -20.88
C MET A 100 -17.87 3.13 -20.99
N ARG A 101 -18.61 3.86 -21.84
CA ARG A 101 -18.42 5.31 -22.03
C ARG A 101 -18.57 6.07 -20.71
N SER A 102 -19.54 5.72 -19.88
CA SER A 102 -19.76 6.38 -18.60
C SER A 102 -18.58 6.22 -17.62
N ILE A 103 -17.91 5.06 -17.64
CA ILE A 103 -16.73 4.79 -16.83
C ILE A 103 -15.51 5.55 -17.38
N LEU A 104 -15.30 5.51 -18.70
CA LEU A 104 -14.22 6.23 -19.37
C LEU A 104 -14.35 7.76 -19.21
N GLU A 105 -15.58 8.26 -19.21
CA GLU A 105 -15.87 9.68 -18.98
C GLU A 105 -15.56 10.10 -17.54
N MET A 106 -15.87 9.25 -16.55
CA MET A 106 -15.45 9.46 -15.17
C MET A 106 -13.91 9.43 -15.04
N ASP A 107 -13.26 8.44 -15.65
CA ASP A 107 -11.81 8.30 -15.64
C ASP A 107 -11.10 9.53 -16.23
N HIS A 108 -11.56 9.98 -17.40
CA HIS A 108 -11.07 11.18 -18.03
C HIS A 108 -11.26 12.42 -17.15
N PHE A 109 -12.43 12.56 -16.52
CA PHE A 109 -12.71 13.66 -15.60
C PHE A 109 -11.72 13.68 -14.42
N ILE A 110 -11.50 12.53 -13.76
CA ILE A 110 -10.58 12.43 -12.62
C ILE A 110 -9.15 12.75 -13.04
N LYS A 111 -8.67 12.19 -14.16
CA LYS A 111 -7.31 12.45 -14.68
C LYS A 111 -7.09 13.91 -15.04
N THR A 112 -8.13 14.58 -15.56
CA THR A 112 -8.08 15.98 -15.98
C THR A 112 -8.14 16.92 -14.78
N ARG A 113 -9.09 16.70 -13.86
CA ARG A 113 -9.32 17.58 -12.71
C ARG A 113 -8.35 17.37 -11.56
N LYS A 114 -7.79 16.17 -11.44
CA LYS A 114 -6.89 15.75 -10.35
C LYS A 114 -7.42 16.17 -8.97
N PRO A 115 -8.55 15.58 -8.51
CA PRO A 115 -9.16 15.92 -7.23
C PRO A 115 -8.14 15.96 -6.10
N LYS A 116 -8.15 17.03 -5.30
CA LYS A 116 -7.11 17.29 -4.31
C LYS A 116 -7.02 16.16 -3.29
N GLY A 117 -5.81 15.63 -3.10
CA GLY A 117 -5.54 14.55 -2.14
C GLY A 117 -5.91 13.15 -2.62
N LEU A 118 -6.58 12.99 -3.77
CA LEU A 118 -6.97 11.68 -4.29
C LEU A 118 -5.78 11.00 -4.97
N ARG A 119 -5.38 9.85 -4.44
CA ARG A 119 -4.45 8.95 -5.12
C ARG A 119 -5.24 8.08 -6.08
N TYR A 120 -5.08 8.30 -7.39
CA TYR A 120 -5.91 7.68 -8.42
C TYR A 120 -5.11 6.86 -9.42
N ALA A 121 -5.63 5.67 -9.76
CA ALA A 121 -5.23 4.92 -10.93
C ALA A 121 -6.42 4.22 -11.59
N SER A 122 -6.26 3.88 -12.86
CA SER A 122 -7.25 3.17 -13.65
C SER A 122 -6.56 2.24 -14.63
N LYS A 123 -7.21 1.14 -15.01
CA LYS A 123 -6.74 0.29 -16.10
C LYS A 123 -7.90 -0.20 -16.96
N TYR A 124 -7.70 -0.17 -18.27
CA TYR A 124 -8.56 -0.83 -19.23
C TYR A 124 -8.03 -2.25 -19.49
N TYR A 125 -8.92 -3.23 -19.38
CA TYR A 125 -8.62 -4.65 -19.54
C TYR A 125 -9.15 -5.12 -20.89
N GLU A 126 -8.32 -5.02 -21.91
CA GLU A 126 -8.70 -5.34 -23.31
C GLU A 126 -9.01 -6.82 -23.55
N ASN A 127 -8.56 -7.70 -22.65
CA ASN A 127 -8.74 -9.14 -22.74
C ASN A 127 -9.82 -9.67 -21.78
N ASP A 128 -10.51 -8.78 -21.05
CA ASP A 128 -11.48 -9.17 -20.03
C ASP A 128 -12.85 -8.58 -20.30
N THR A 129 -13.88 -9.41 -20.12
CA THR A 129 -15.28 -9.00 -20.19
C THR A 129 -15.76 -8.50 -18.83
N HIS A 130 -17.00 -7.98 -18.78
CA HIS A 130 -17.63 -7.57 -17.52
C HIS A 130 -17.54 -8.65 -16.43
N ASN A 131 -17.62 -9.93 -16.80
CA ASN A 131 -17.63 -11.04 -15.85
C ASN A 131 -16.23 -11.56 -15.49
N SER A 132 -15.22 -11.40 -16.37
CA SER A 132 -13.86 -11.90 -16.09
C SER A 132 -12.94 -10.87 -15.42
N VAL A 133 -13.22 -9.58 -15.61
CA VAL A 133 -12.39 -8.49 -15.08
C VAL A 133 -12.21 -8.45 -13.55
N PRO A 134 -13.13 -8.95 -12.68
CA PRO A 134 -13.00 -8.73 -11.23
C PRO A 134 -11.69 -9.23 -10.63
N LEU A 135 -11.23 -10.41 -11.04
CA LEU A 135 -10.03 -11.00 -10.44
C LEU A 135 -8.77 -10.19 -10.80
N ILE A 136 -8.56 -9.90 -12.09
CA ILE A 136 -7.36 -9.19 -12.55
C ILE A 136 -7.37 -7.73 -12.11
N ALA A 137 -8.53 -7.08 -12.05
CA ALA A 137 -8.66 -5.72 -11.56
C ALA A 137 -8.40 -5.62 -10.05
N ALA A 138 -8.92 -6.56 -9.25
CA ALA A 138 -8.60 -6.61 -7.83
C ALA A 138 -7.09 -6.84 -7.60
N TYR A 139 -6.48 -7.75 -8.37
CA TYR A 139 -5.04 -8.01 -8.29
C TYR A 139 -4.20 -6.75 -8.56
N ASP A 140 -4.45 -6.06 -9.67
CA ASP A 140 -3.71 -4.85 -10.02
C ASP A 140 -4.00 -3.70 -9.04
N ALA A 141 -5.23 -3.59 -8.54
CA ALA A 141 -5.59 -2.62 -7.52
C ALA A 141 -4.79 -2.81 -6.24
N LEU A 142 -4.64 -4.06 -5.77
CA LEU A 142 -3.85 -4.38 -4.58
C LEU A 142 -2.36 -4.05 -4.81
N ARG A 143 -1.81 -4.41 -5.97
CA ARG A 143 -0.43 -4.03 -6.32
C ARG A 143 -0.22 -2.54 -6.37
N TYR A 144 -1.19 -1.79 -6.88
CA TYR A 144 -1.15 -0.34 -6.89
C TYR A 144 -1.21 0.21 -5.47
N ILE A 145 -2.21 -0.17 -4.67
CA ILE A 145 -2.42 0.33 -3.31
C ILE A 145 -1.18 0.08 -2.45
N PHE A 146 -0.62 -1.12 -2.51
CA PHE A 146 0.50 -1.58 -1.69
C PHE A 146 1.86 -1.57 -2.44
N ALA A 147 2.03 -0.71 -3.44
CA ALA A 147 3.27 -0.65 -4.23
C ALA A 147 4.53 -0.43 -3.37
N ASP A 148 4.43 0.36 -2.30
CA ASP A 148 5.54 0.64 -1.38
C ASP A 148 5.88 -0.55 -0.44
N TYR A 149 5.05 -1.60 -0.45
CA TYR A 149 5.29 -2.83 0.30
C TYR A 149 6.33 -3.72 -0.38
N GLU A 150 6.56 -3.61 -1.68
CA GLU A 150 7.62 -4.36 -2.36
C GLU A 150 8.99 -3.74 -2.04
N PHE A 151 9.90 -4.53 -1.45
CA PHE A 151 11.30 -4.10 -1.31
C PHE A 151 12.11 -4.59 -2.49
N LYS A 152 12.77 -3.65 -3.18
CA LYS A 152 13.76 -3.99 -4.19
C LYS A 152 15.14 -3.61 -3.67
N LEU A 153 15.94 -4.63 -3.40
CA LEU A 153 17.38 -4.46 -3.21
C LEU A 153 18.00 -4.20 -4.58
N GLU A 154 18.66 -3.06 -4.71
CA GLU A 154 19.47 -2.76 -5.89
C GLU A 154 20.92 -3.22 -5.67
N ASN A 155 21.65 -3.48 -6.75
CA ASN A 155 23.06 -3.83 -6.65
C ASN A 155 23.88 -2.73 -5.96
N SER A 156 23.52 -1.47 -6.17
CA SER A 156 24.08 -0.30 -5.48
C SER A 156 23.95 -0.41 -3.95
N ASP A 157 22.78 -0.81 -3.44
CA ASP A 157 22.53 -1.01 -2.01
C ASP A 157 23.45 -2.08 -1.40
N VAL A 158 23.75 -3.13 -2.16
CA VAL A 158 24.63 -4.22 -1.73
C VAL A 158 26.08 -3.75 -1.69
N LEU A 159 26.53 -3.03 -2.72
CA LEU A 159 27.90 -2.54 -2.85
C LEU A 159 28.24 -1.41 -1.87
N ASP A 160 27.23 -0.70 -1.35
CA ASP A 160 27.41 0.59 -0.67
C ASP A 160 28.31 0.68 0.60
N SER A 161 28.71 -0.34 1.37
CA SER A 161 29.47 -0.17 2.65
C SER A 161 28.99 0.82 3.77
N THR A 162 28.05 1.76 3.55
CA THR A 162 27.58 2.75 4.54
C THR A 162 26.27 2.33 5.24
N VAL A 163 25.77 3.13 6.19
CA VAL A 163 24.48 2.88 6.87
C VAL A 163 23.25 3.17 5.99
N ALA A 164 23.44 3.65 4.76
CA ALA A 164 22.37 4.11 3.87
C ALA A 164 21.27 3.06 3.67
N LEU A 165 21.62 1.77 3.63
CA LEU A 165 20.63 0.71 3.47
C LEU A 165 19.70 0.58 4.68
N ALA A 166 20.21 0.66 5.91
CA ALA A 166 19.37 0.63 7.11
C ALA A 166 18.40 1.83 7.14
N GLU A 167 18.87 3.01 6.71
CA GLU A 167 18.03 4.19 6.58
C GLU A 167 16.97 4.04 5.47
N LYS A 168 17.31 3.39 4.35
CA LYS A 168 16.35 3.02 3.30
C LYS A 168 15.23 2.13 3.84
N PHE A 169 15.54 1.15 4.70
CA PHE A 169 14.53 0.35 5.40
C PHE A 169 13.65 1.22 6.31
N ARG A 170 14.26 2.06 7.15
CA ARG A 170 13.53 2.96 8.06
C ARG A 170 12.54 3.86 7.31
N LEU A 171 13.01 4.52 6.24
CA LEU A 171 12.19 5.41 5.41
C LEU A 171 11.05 4.65 4.70
N ARG A 172 11.31 3.42 4.24
CA ARG A 172 10.26 2.58 3.65
C ARG A 172 9.17 2.26 4.65
N TYR A 173 9.52 1.79 5.85
CA TYR A 173 8.53 1.46 6.88
C TYR A 173 7.80 2.71 7.42
N GLN A 174 8.43 3.88 7.38
CA GLN A 174 7.77 5.16 7.62
C GLN A 174 6.69 5.46 6.54
N LYS A 175 6.99 5.25 5.25
CA LYS A 175 5.99 5.40 4.17
C LYS A 175 4.84 4.42 4.33
N ILE A 176 5.15 3.17 4.66
CA ILE A 176 4.15 2.11 4.93
C ILE A 176 3.25 2.54 6.10
N SER A 177 3.82 2.99 7.22
CA SER A 177 3.06 3.46 8.38
C SER A 177 2.14 4.63 8.02
N ASN A 178 2.63 5.60 7.23
CA ASN A 178 1.84 6.72 6.76
C ASN A 178 0.67 6.30 5.87
N LEU A 179 0.87 5.30 5.00
CA LEU A 179 -0.19 4.73 4.18
C LEU A 179 -1.26 4.07 5.05
N PHE A 180 -0.84 3.25 6.00
CA PHE A 180 -1.71 2.46 6.84
C PHE A 180 -2.43 3.25 7.95
N GLY A 181 -1.87 4.39 8.35
CA GLY A 181 -2.39 5.20 9.45
C GLY A 181 -2.11 4.59 10.83
N TYR A 182 -1.19 3.63 10.92
CA TYR A 182 -0.67 3.06 12.17
C TYR A 182 0.80 2.68 11.99
N GLU A 183 1.50 2.49 13.10
CA GLU A 183 2.91 2.13 13.06
C GLU A 183 3.10 0.71 12.52
N VAL A 184 3.88 0.60 11.44
CA VAL A 184 4.35 -0.67 10.89
C VAL A 184 5.87 -0.69 11.02
N LYS A 185 6.37 -1.57 11.88
CA LYS A 185 7.80 -1.75 12.11
C LYS A 185 8.37 -2.80 11.15
N PRO A 186 9.64 -2.65 10.74
CA PRO A 186 10.31 -3.72 10.01
C PRO A 186 10.44 -4.96 10.90
N PRO A 187 10.12 -6.19 10.41
CA PRO A 187 10.20 -7.39 11.22
C PRO A 187 11.56 -7.56 11.89
N GLU A 188 11.56 -7.80 13.20
CA GLU A 188 12.77 -7.92 14.01
C GLU A 188 13.76 -8.93 13.42
N THR A 189 13.25 -10.09 13.02
CA THR A 189 14.04 -11.19 12.45
C THR A 189 14.66 -10.85 11.10
N GLU A 190 13.94 -10.09 10.26
CA GLU A 190 14.44 -9.65 8.95
C GLU A 190 15.61 -8.67 9.14
N ILE A 191 15.43 -7.65 9.99
CA ILE A 191 16.48 -6.66 10.29
C ILE A 191 17.69 -7.33 10.96
N ASN A 192 17.46 -8.29 11.86
CA ASN A 192 18.52 -9.05 12.50
C ASN A 192 19.35 -9.85 11.48
N MET A 193 18.67 -10.51 10.53
CA MET A 193 19.32 -11.29 9.47
C MET A 193 20.22 -10.41 8.60
N PHE A 194 19.81 -9.18 8.26
CA PHE A 194 20.67 -8.24 7.54
C PHE A 194 21.88 -7.81 8.38
N GLY A 195 21.68 -7.53 9.68
CA GLY A 195 22.77 -7.23 10.61
C GLY A 195 23.86 -8.29 10.60
N TYR A 196 23.49 -9.55 10.83
CA TYR A 196 24.43 -10.68 10.82
C TYR A 196 25.04 -10.95 9.45
N ARG A 197 24.28 -10.82 8.35
CA ARG A 197 24.80 -10.99 6.98
C ARG A 197 25.94 -10.00 6.71
N PHE A 198 25.79 -8.75 7.12
CA PHE A 198 26.85 -7.74 6.94
C PHE A 198 28.00 -7.93 7.93
N LEU A 199 27.71 -8.40 9.15
CA LEU A 199 28.73 -8.73 10.14
C LEU A 199 29.67 -9.83 9.63
N GLN A 200 29.13 -10.93 9.10
CA GLN A 200 29.90 -12.05 8.52
C GLN A 200 30.79 -11.61 7.36
N ARG A 201 30.34 -10.62 6.58
CA ARG A 201 31.11 -10.00 5.48
C ARG A 201 32.08 -8.91 5.94
N LYS A 202 32.23 -8.72 7.26
CA LYS A 202 33.05 -7.65 7.87
C LYS A 202 32.66 -6.23 7.44
N GLN A 203 31.42 -6.04 6.98
CA GLN A 203 30.86 -4.73 6.63
C GLN A 203 30.29 -4.07 7.89
N PHE A 204 31.18 -3.73 8.84
CA PHE A 204 30.80 -3.36 10.20
C PHE A 204 29.87 -2.13 10.29
N LYS A 205 30.08 -1.10 9.45
CA LYS A 205 29.19 0.08 9.43
C LYS A 205 27.75 -0.29 9.06
N LYS A 206 27.56 -1.16 8.07
CA LYS A 206 26.24 -1.69 7.68
C LYS A 206 25.63 -2.52 8.81
N ALA A 207 26.40 -3.47 9.33
CA ALA A 207 25.94 -4.32 10.42
C ALA A 207 25.46 -3.49 11.62
N GLU A 208 26.25 -2.49 12.02
CA GLU A 208 25.88 -1.58 13.10
C GLU A 208 24.57 -0.83 12.82
N GLY A 209 24.40 -0.31 11.59
CA GLY A 209 23.17 0.37 11.18
C GLY A 209 21.92 -0.50 11.35
N PHE A 210 22.00 -1.78 10.98
CA PHE A 210 20.89 -2.72 11.16
C PHE A 210 20.65 -3.09 12.63
N PHE A 211 21.69 -3.33 13.42
CA PHE A 211 21.51 -3.61 14.85
C PHE A 211 20.94 -2.41 15.62
N LYS A 212 21.39 -1.18 15.32
CA LYS A 212 20.80 0.06 15.85
C LYS A 212 19.32 0.20 15.46
N LEU A 213 19.00 -0.02 14.18
CA LEU A 213 17.62 0.02 13.70
C LEU A 213 16.74 -1.01 14.42
N ASN A 214 17.23 -2.24 14.61
CA ASN A 214 16.46 -3.28 15.30
C ASN A 214 16.19 -2.89 16.76
N MET A 215 17.23 -2.44 17.46
CA MET A 215 17.14 -1.99 18.84
C MET A 215 16.17 -0.81 19.02
N SER A 216 16.14 0.14 18.06
CA SER A 216 15.18 1.25 18.12
C SER A 216 13.73 0.81 17.91
N ASN A 217 13.49 -0.24 17.12
CA ASN A 217 12.14 -0.72 16.83
C ASN A 217 11.60 -1.65 17.94
N TYR A 218 12.48 -2.42 18.59
CA TYR A 218 12.13 -3.44 19.57
C TYR A 218 12.95 -3.31 20.87
N PRO A 219 12.87 -2.16 21.59
CA PRO A 219 13.68 -1.92 22.80
C PRO A 219 13.38 -2.87 23.97
N GLU A 220 12.28 -3.62 23.92
CA GLU A 220 11.93 -4.62 24.94
C GLU A 220 12.29 -6.06 24.52
N SER A 221 12.91 -6.25 23.34
CA SER A 221 13.39 -7.57 22.93
C SER A 221 14.80 -7.81 23.48
N PHE A 222 15.03 -8.91 24.18
CA PHE A 222 16.39 -9.25 24.61
C PHE A 222 17.31 -9.52 23.41
N ASN A 223 16.75 -10.07 22.32
CA ASN A 223 17.49 -10.50 21.14
C ASN A 223 18.15 -9.31 20.42
N VAL A 224 17.54 -8.12 20.39
CA VAL A 224 18.17 -6.95 19.75
C VAL A 224 19.42 -6.47 20.49
N TYR A 225 19.48 -6.64 21.81
CA TYR A 225 20.67 -6.31 22.59
C TYR A 225 21.73 -7.41 22.50
N ASP A 226 21.32 -8.67 22.53
CA ASP A 226 22.21 -9.82 22.32
C ASP A 226 22.95 -9.71 20.99
N SER A 227 22.21 -9.52 19.89
CA SER A 227 22.77 -9.31 18.57
C SER A 227 23.70 -8.10 18.46
N TYR A 228 23.37 -7.01 19.16
CA TYR A 228 24.24 -5.83 19.15
C TYR A 228 25.50 -6.05 20.02
N GLY A 229 25.41 -6.89 21.04
CA GLY A 229 26.57 -7.39 21.79
C GLY A 229 27.52 -8.19 20.89
N ASP A 230 27.00 -9.12 20.09
CA ASP A 230 27.79 -9.89 19.12
C ASP A 230 28.56 -9.01 18.13
N PHE A 231 27.91 -7.93 17.67
CA PHE A 231 28.59 -6.92 16.84
C PHE A 231 29.80 -6.32 17.56
N TYR A 232 29.64 -5.90 18.82
CA TYR A 232 30.72 -5.31 19.60
C TYR A 232 31.85 -6.31 19.87
N VAL A 233 31.53 -7.60 20.07
CA VAL A 233 32.53 -8.67 20.14
C VAL A 233 33.33 -8.73 18.83
N ALA A 234 32.66 -8.73 17.68
CA ALA A 234 33.30 -8.85 16.38
C ALA A 234 34.25 -7.69 16.04
N ILE A 235 33.99 -6.48 16.56
CA ILE A 235 34.88 -5.32 16.37
C ILE A 235 35.87 -5.12 17.54
N GLY A 236 35.84 -5.99 18.55
CA GLY A 236 36.77 -5.95 19.69
C GLY A 236 36.42 -4.96 20.82
N ASP A 237 35.25 -4.33 20.79
CA ASP A 237 34.78 -3.40 21.84
C ASP A 237 34.15 -4.18 23.00
N LYS A 238 34.99 -4.81 23.83
CA LYS A 238 34.55 -5.65 24.95
C LYS A 238 33.67 -4.89 25.95
N ALA A 239 33.95 -3.61 26.18
CA ALA A 239 33.22 -2.81 27.15
C ALA A 239 31.74 -2.66 26.72
N LYS A 240 31.50 -2.30 25.45
CA LYS A 240 30.14 -2.18 24.93
C LYS A 240 29.46 -3.53 24.73
N ALA A 241 30.20 -4.58 24.39
CA ALA A 241 29.64 -5.94 24.33
C ALA A 241 29.06 -6.34 25.68
N ILE A 242 29.81 -6.17 26.78
CA ILE A 242 29.35 -6.46 28.15
C ILE A 242 28.12 -5.62 28.50
N GLU A 243 28.11 -4.33 28.14
CA GLU A 243 26.95 -3.46 28.35
C GLU A 243 25.68 -4.02 27.68
N LYS A 244 25.77 -4.40 26.40
CA LYS A 244 24.62 -4.92 25.65
C LYS A 244 24.16 -6.27 26.15
N PHE A 245 25.07 -7.21 26.45
CA PHE A 245 24.68 -8.51 27.00
C PHE A 245 24.04 -8.39 28.39
N LYS A 246 24.50 -7.49 29.26
CA LYS A 246 23.84 -7.23 30.55
C LYS A 246 22.41 -6.73 30.37
N LYS A 247 22.17 -5.85 29.39
CA LYS A 247 20.82 -5.38 29.06
C LYS A 247 19.94 -6.49 28.45
N ALA A 248 20.50 -7.37 27.62
CA ALA A 248 19.78 -8.53 27.10
C ALA A 248 19.32 -9.46 28.25
N LEU A 249 20.23 -9.79 29.17
CA LEU A 249 19.92 -10.65 30.32
C LEU A 249 18.83 -10.06 31.22
N SER A 250 18.90 -8.76 31.52
CA SER A 250 17.91 -8.13 32.40
C SER A 250 16.50 -8.10 31.81
N ILE A 251 16.35 -8.11 30.49
CA ILE A 251 15.05 -8.24 29.82
C ILE A 251 14.58 -9.70 29.83
N LYS A 252 15.47 -10.65 29.54
CA LYS A 252 15.11 -12.08 29.48
C LYS A 252 14.63 -12.64 30.82
N GLU A 253 15.19 -12.15 31.93
CA GLU A 253 14.85 -12.57 33.29
C GLU A 253 13.55 -11.94 33.81
N ASN A 254 13.16 -10.77 33.28
CA ASN A 254 11.92 -10.07 33.63
C ASN A 254 10.90 -10.17 32.48
N LYS A 255 10.51 -11.39 32.11
CA LYS A 255 9.37 -11.57 31.21
C LYS A 255 8.09 -11.32 32.00
N ASP A 256 7.39 -10.24 31.68
CA ASP A 256 5.99 -10.04 32.08
C ASP A 256 5.11 -11.23 31.66
#